data_AF-A0A929PHK3-F1
#
_entry.id   AF-A0A929PHK3-F1
#
_cell.length_a   1.000
_cell.length_b   1.000
_cell.length_c   1.000
_cell.angle_alpha   90.00
_cell.angle_beta   90.00
_cell.angle_gamma   90.00
#
_symmetry.space_group_name_H-M   'P 1'
#
loop_
_entity.id
_entity.type
_entity.pdbx_description
1 polymer ?
#
loop_
_entity_poly.entity_id
_entity_poly.type
_entity_poly.pdbx_seq_one_letter_code
_entity_poly.pdbx_strand_id
1 'polypeptide(L)'
;MAFKTLNFKDRSVLFLASGLFLGLIPFAPGTFGSLLGIPLHWLFSHLPISLGICSLGFVILISVWISGRAELLLGNKDPSQIVIDEVVGMAVALAGAPIEPSLIIVAFMFFRFFDIWKPFPI
;
A
#
# COMPACT_ATOMS: atom_id res chain seq x y z
N MET A 1 15.71 4.42 17.01
CA MET A 1 14.49 5.25 17.05
C MET A 1 14.64 6.39 16.03
N ALA A 2 14.62 6.08 14.72
CA ALA A 2 14.94 7.00 13.62
C ALA A 2 13.98 8.19 13.49
N PHE A 3 12.78 8.11 14.07
CA PHE A 3 11.74 9.12 13.94
C PHE A 3 11.96 10.41 14.74
N LYS A 4 12.78 10.38 15.81
CA LYS A 4 12.89 11.51 16.75
C LYS A 4 13.61 12.74 16.17
N THR A 5 14.49 12.57 15.19
CA THR A 5 15.31 13.65 14.60
C THR A 5 14.78 14.16 13.25
N LEU A 6 13.65 13.62 12.79
CA LEU A 6 13.09 13.96 11.47
C LEU A 6 12.25 15.24 11.50
N ASN A 7 12.41 16.06 10.46
CA ASN A 7 11.53 17.20 10.20
C ASN A 7 10.10 16.74 9.85
N PHE A 8 9.16 17.68 9.79
CA PHE A 8 7.76 17.37 9.52
C PHE A 8 7.54 16.64 8.19
N LYS A 9 8.26 17.02 7.13
CA LYS A 9 8.10 16.41 5.80
C LYS A 9 8.52 14.94 5.82
N ASP A 10 9.67 14.64 6.42
CA ASP A 10 10.18 13.27 6.49
C ASP A 10 9.28 12.38 7.37
N ARG A 11 8.68 12.94 8.42
CA ARG A 11 7.66 12.23 9.22
C ARG A 11 6.41 11.91 8.41
N SER A 12 5.93 12.85 7.59
CA SER A 12 4.78 12.63 6.71
C SER A 12 5.07 11.56 5.66
N VAL A 13 6.28 11.54 5.09
CA VAL A 13 6.70 10.47 4.17
C VAL A 13 6.63 9.11 4.86
N LEU A 14 7.25 8.97 6.04
CA LEU A 14 7.24 7.69 6.75
C LEU A 14 5.84 7.28 7.22
N PHE A 15 4.98 8.23 7.59
CA PHE A 15 3.58 7.98 7.93
C PHE A 15 2.82 7.38 6.75
N LEU A 16 2.96 7.97 5.56
CA LEU A 16 2.32 7.47 4.35
C LEU A 16 2.93 6.15 3.87
N ALA A 17 4.27 6.06 3.83
CA ALA A 17 5.00 4.88 3.42
C ALA A 17 4.64 3.66 4.27
N SER A 18 4.44 3.86 5.58
CA SER A 18 4.05 2.79 6.50
C SER A 18 2.55 2.53 6.56
N GLY A 19 1.75 3.07 5.63
CA GLY A 19 0.30 2.88 5.64
C GLY A 19 -0.32 3.33 6.96
N LEU A 20 -0.14 4.61 7.32
CA LEU A 20 -0.66 5.18 8.57
C LEU A 20 -0.07 4.51 9.84
N PHE A 21 1.22 4.16 9.80
CA PHE A 21 1.94 3.40 10.83
C PHE A 21 1.58 1.92 10.99
N LEU A 22 0.71 1.35 10.16
CA LEU A 22 0.44 -0.09 10.19
C LEU A 22 1.66 -0.95 9.84
N GLY A 23 2.57 -0.43 9.01
CA GLY A 23 3.86 -1.06 8.73
C GLY A 23 4.77 -1.19 9.96
N LEU A 24 4.46 -0.50 11.06
CA LEU A 24 5.21 -0.65 12.32
C LEU A 24 4.73 -1.84 13.16
N ILE A 25 3.66 -2.53 12.75
CA ILE A 25 3.18 -3.73 13.44
C ILE A 25 4.24 -4.83 13.26
N PRO A 26 4.73 -5.44 14.36
CA PRO A 26 5.85 -6.38 14.31
C PRO A 26 5.51 -7.71 13.63
N PHE A 27 4.22 -8.00 13.44
CA PHE A 27 3.73 -9.24 12.86
C PHE A 27 3.01 -8.97 11.53
N ALA A 28 3.56 -9.51 10.44
CA ALA A 28 2.99 -9.43 9.09
C ALA A 28 2.50 -8.01 8.68
N PRO A 29 3.36 -6.97 8.74
CA PRO A 29 2.98 -5.58 8.45
C PRO A 29 2.30 -5.42 7.08
N GLY A 30 2.77 -6.12 6.04
CA GLY A 30 2.17 -6.11 4.70
C GLY A 30 0.70 -6.59 4.68
N THR A 31 0.28 -7.45 5.61
CA THR A 31 -1.13 -7.85 5.76
C THR A 31 -1.99 -6.67 6.19
N PHE A 32 -1.51 -5.88 7.16
CA PHE A 32 -2.22 -4.68 7.63
C PHE A 32 -2.20 -3.57 6.57
N GLY A 33 -1.10 -3.42 5.83
CA GLY A 33 -1.03 -2.55 4.65
C GLY A 33 -2.05 -2.96 3.58
N SER A 34 -2.12 -4.25 3.26
CA SER A 34 -3.10 -4.78 2.30
C SER A 34 -4.54 -4.48 2.75
N LEU A 35 -4.86 -4.61 4.05
CA LEU A 35 -6.19 -4.29 4.57
C LEU A 35 -6.56 -2.81 4.35
N LEU A 36 -5.60 -1.88 4.38
CA LEU A 36 -5.83 -0.47 4.04
C LEU A 36 -6.09 -0.24 2.55
N GLY A 37 -5.72 -1.16 1.67
CA GLY A 37 -6.08 -1.07 0.25
C GLY A 37 -7.58 -1.23 0.00
N ILE A 38 -8.32 -1.89 0.91
CA ILE A 38 -9.78 -2.06 0.81
C ILE A 38 -10.52 -0.71 0.92
N PRO A 39 -10.31 0.13 1.96
CA PRO A 39 -10.94 1.45 2.01
C PRO A 39 -10.44 2.39 0.90
N LEU A 40 -9.20 2.22 0.42
CA LEU A 40 -8.71 2.97 -0.75
C LEU A 40 -9.48 2.59 -2.02
N HIS A 41 -9.71 1.30 -2.27
CA HIS A 41 -10.59 0.84 -3.34
C HIS A 41 -12.01 1.37 -3.18
N TRP A 42 -12.57 1.27 -1.98
CA TRP A 42 -13.91 1.78 -1.67
C TRP A 42 -14.04 3.28 -1.97
N LEU A 43 -13.01 4.08 -1.70
CA LEU A 43 -13.00 5.51 -2.04
C LEU A 43 -13.09 5.72 -3.56
N PHE A 44 -12.30 4.96 -4.34
CA PHE A 44 -12.27 5.12 -5.80
C PHE A 44 -13.45 4.47 -6.52
N SER A 45 -14.11 3.48 -5.93
CA SER A 45 -15.30 2.85 -6.52
C SER A 45 -16.52 3.77 -6.56
N HIS A 46 -16.51 4.87 -5.80
CA HIS A 46 -17.56 5.91 -5.86
C HIS A 46 -17.35 6.91 -7.00
N LEU A 47 -16.19 6.86 -7.67
CA LEU A 47 -15.88 7.71 -8.81
C LEU A 47 -16.35 7.04 -10.11
N PRO A 48 -16.62 7.81 -11.18
CA PRO A 48 -16.72 7.25 -12.52
C PRO A 48 -15.48 6.40 -12.83
N ILE A 49 -15.65 5.24 -13.47
CA ILE A 49 -14.58 4.25 -13.66
C ILE A 49 -13.30 4.85 -14.26
N SER A 50 -13.42 5.76 -15.22
CA SER A 50 -12.28 6.46 -15.83
C SER A 50 -11.53 7.32 -14.80
N LEU A 51 -12.24 8.06 -13.96
CA LEU A 51 -11.65 8.88 -12.91
C LEU A 51 -11.04 8.00 -11.81
N GLY A 52 -11.71 6.92 -11.41
CA GLY A 52 -11.18 5.96 -10.43
C GLY A 52 -9.86 5.33 -10.89
N ILE A 53 -9.76 4.91 -12.16
CA ILE A 53 -8.53 4.39 -12.75
C ILE A 53 -7.43 5.46 -12.80
N CYS A 54 -7.76 6.69 -13.24
CA CYS A 54 -6.79 7.80 -13.25
C CYS A 54 -6.28 8.14 -11.84
N SER A 55 -7.17 8.19 -10.85
CA SER A 55 -6.80 8.43 -9.45
C SER A 55 -5.91 7.32 -8.91
N LEU A 56 -6.22 6.06 -9.20
CA LEU A 56 -5.40 4.92 -8.78
C LEU A 56 -4.01 4.97 -9.43
N GLY A 57 -3.93 5.27 -10.74
CA GLY A 57 -2.66 5.45 -11.44
C GLY A 57 -1.82 6.58 -10.85
N PHE A 58 -2.45 7.70 -10.47
CA PHE A 58 -1.76 8.79 -9.78
C PHE A 58 -1.22 8.36 -8.40
N VAL A 59 -2.01 7.60 -7.64
CA VAL A 59 -1.57 7.07 -6.34
C VAL A 59 -0.42 6.08 -6.48
N ILE A 60 -0.40 5.24 -7.54
CA ILE A 60 0.75 4.36 -7.85
C ILE A 60 2.02 5.19 -8.06
N LEU A 61 1.96 6.27 -8.84
CA LEU A 61 3.15 7.10 -9.09
C LEU A 61 3.66 7.77 -7.80
N ILE A 62 2.74 8.24 -6.96
CA ILE A 62 3.08 8.81 -5.66
C ILE A 62 3.66 7.74 -4.73
N SER A 63 3.10 6.53 -4.70
CA SER A 63 3.57 5.47 -3.80
C SER A 63 5.00 5.07 -4.12
N VAL A 64 5.37 4.95 -5.41
CA VAL A 64 6.75 4.68 -5.84
C VAL A 64 7.72 5.75 -5.32
N TRP A 65 7.35 7.04 -5.45
CA TRP A 65 8.19 8.13 -4.93
C TRP A 65 8.28 8.12 -3.40
N ILE A 66 7.16 7.87 -2.71
CA ILE A 66 7.11 7.78 -1.24
C ILE A 66 7.97 6.62 -0.73
N SER A 67 7.86 5.43 -1.34
CA SER A 67 8.66 4.26 -0.98
C SER A 67 10.15 4.55 -1.13
N GLY A 68 10.59 5.04 -2.29
CA GLY A 68 12.01 5.37 -2.51
C GLY A 68 12.53 6.43 -1.53
N ARG A 69 11.73 7.44 -1.18
CA ARG A 69 12.12 8.43 -0.17
C ARG A 69 12.18 7.81 1.23
N ALA A 70 11.25 6.93 1.57
CA ALA A 70 11.23 6.24 2.86
C ALA A 70 12.40 5.26 3.02
N GLU A 71 12.81 4.55 1.97
CA GLU A 71 14.02 3.71 1.97
C GLU A 71 15.27 4.53 2.34
N LEU A 72 15.44 5.69 1.70
CA LEU A 72 16.55 6.60 2.00
C LEU A 72 16.53 7.11 3.45
N LEU A 73 15.34 7.37 4.00
CA LEU A 73 15.17 7.84 5.38
C LEU A 73 15.41 6.74 6.41
N LEU A 74 15.03 5.49 6.09
CA LEU A 74 15.22 4.33 6.96
C LEU A 74 16.63 3.75 6.85
N GLY A 75 17.37 4.07 5.79
CA GLY A 75 18.75 3.61 5.58
C GLY A 75 18.84 2.10 5.35
N ASN A 76 17.73 1.46 4.98
CA ASN A 76 17.66 0.04 4.68
C ASN A 76 16.94 -0.14 3.34
N LYS A 77 17.40 -1.09 2.54
CA LYS A 77 16.76 -1.43 1.26
C LYS A 77 15.58 -2.35 1.55
N ASP A 78 14.43 -2.07 0.96
CA ASP A 78 13.19 -2.82 1.16
C ASP A 78 12.82 -3.06 2.64
N PRO A 79 12.68 -2.01 3.48
CA PRO A 79 12.28 -2.17 4.86
C PRO A 79 10.84 -2.69 4.95
N SER A 80 10.62 -3.76 5.72
CA SER A 80 9.28 -4.30 6.01
C SER A 80 8.26 -3.30 6.59
N GLN A 81 8.70 -2.12 7.03
CA GLN A 81 7.81 -1.06 7.50
C GLN A 81 7.21 -0.21 6.39
N ILE A 82 7.77 -0.24 5.18
CA ILE A 82 7.17 0.37 4.00
C ILE A 82 6.13 -0.63 3.52
N VAL A 83 4.85 -0.24 3.62
CA VAL A 83 3.73 -1.10 3.22
C VAL A 83 2.78 -0.43 2.22
N ILE A 84 3.17 0.74 1.70
CA ILE A 84 2.32 1.54 0.81
C ILE A 84 2.11 0.85 -0.55
N ASP A 85 3.07 0.04 -0.98
CA ASP A 85 2.95 -0.81 -2.15
C ASP A 85 1.92 -1.92 -1.95
N GLU A 86 1.76 -2.52 -0.77
CA GLU A 86 0.67 -3.44 -0.49
C GLU A 86 -0.69 -2.75 -0.42
N VAL A 87 -0.74 -1.52 0.12
CA VAL A 87 -1.97 -0.70 0.14
C VAL A 87 -2.44 -0.45 -1.29
N VAL A 88 -1.55 0.04 -2.15
CA VAL A 88 -1.89 0.37 -3.54
C VAL A 88 -2.12 -0.91 -4.35
N GLY A 89 -1.30 -1.94 -4.16
CA GLY A 89 -1.42 -3.23 -4.84
C GLY A 89 -2.76 -3.91 -4.57
N MET A 90 -3.24 -3.88 -3.31
CA MET A 90 -4.55 -4.40 -2.97
C MET A 90 -5.68 -3.56 -3.60
N ALA A 91 -5.55 -2.24 -3.66
CA ALA A 91 -6.52 -1.39 -4.35
C ALA A 91 -6.55 -1.66 -5.87
N VAL A 92 -5.40 -1.98 -6.48
CA VAL A 92 -5.28 -2.44 -7.87
C VAL A 92 -5.94 -3.80 -8.06
N ALA A 93 -5.72 -4.76 -7.16
CA ALA A 93 -6.36 -6.08 -7.22
C ALA A 93 -7.90 -6.00 -7.20
N LEU A 94 -8.46 -4.97 -6.56
CA LEU A 94 -9.90 -4.70 -6.51
C LEU A 94 -10.38 -3.71 -7.59
N ALA A 95 -9.50 -3.14 -8.42
CA ALA A 95 -9.89 -2.09 -9.35
C ALA A 95 -10.97 -2.59 -10.33
N GLY A 96 -12.12 -1.91 -10.34
CA GLY A 96 -13.27 -2.28 -11.18
C GLY A 96 -14.11 -3.45 -10.66
N ALA A 97 -13.71 -4.11 -9.57
CA ALA A 97 -14.56 -5.08 -8.87
C ALA A 97 -15.70 -4.36 -8.14
N PRO A 98 -16.90 -4.97 -8.05
CA PRO A 98 -17.95 -4.45 -7.21
C PRO A 98 -17.59 -4.60 -5.73
N ILE A 99 -18.16 -3.75 -4.87
CA ILE A 99 -17.98 -3.81 -3.40
C ILE A 99 -18.81 -4.97 -2.86
N GLU A 100 -18.29 -6.19 -3.02
CA GLU A 100 -18.89 -7.42 -2.52
C GLU A 100 -17.91 -8.10 -1.54
N PRO A 101 -18.33 -8.43 -0.30
CA PRO A 101 -17.43 -9.02 0.70
C PRO A 101 -16.75 -10.32 0.24
N SER A 102 -17.45 -11.16 -0.51
CA SER A 102 -16.94 -12.43 -1.05
C SER A 102 -15.75 -12.18 -2.00
N LEU A 103 -15.90 -11.25 -2.94
CA LEU A 103 -14.86 -10.85 -3.90
C LEU A 103 -13.69 -10.16 -3.21
N ILE A 104 -13.95 -9.33 -2.20
CA ILE A 104 -12.89 -8.68 -1.43
C ILE A 104 -12.04 -9.73 -0.70
N ILE A 105 -12.67 -10.73 -0.06
CA ILE A 105 -11.96 -11.81 0.62
C ILE A 105 -11.14 -12.63 -0.38
N VAL A 106 -11.73 -13.01 -1.52
CA VAL A 106 -11.04 -13.77 -2.57
C VAL A 106 -9.84 -12.99 -3.12
N ALA A 107 -10.04 -11.72 -3.51
CA ALA A 107 -8.98 -10.86 -4.00
C ALA A 107 -7.88 -10.67 -2.96
N PHE A 108 -8.24 -10.50 -1.68
CA PHE A 108 -7.27 -10.38 -0.58
C PHE A 108 -6.41 -11.65 -0.44
N MET A 109 -7.04 -12.83 -0.45
CA MET A 109 -6.33 -14.10 -0.36
C MET A 109 -5.37 -14.30 -1.54
N PHE A 110 -5.84 -14.06 -2.77
CA PHE A 110 -5.00 -14.18 -3.97
C PHE A 110 -3.88 -13.15 -3.98
N PHE A 111 -4.17 -11.89 -3.63
CA PHE A 111 -3.18 -10.83 -3.54
C PHE A 111 -2.06 -11.21 -2.55
N ARG A 112 -2.42 -11.58 -1.31
CA ARG A 112 -1.44 -12.01 -0.31
C ARG A 112 -0.67 -13.25 -0.74
N PHE A 113 -1.34 -14.22 -1.37
CA PHE A 113 -0.69 -15.42 -1.86
C PHE A 113 0.40 -15.09 -2.89
N PHE A 114 0.09 -14.29 -3.91
CA PHE A 114 1.05 -13.94 -4.96
C PHE A 114 2.13 -12.96 -4.48
N ASP A 115 1.79 -12.01 -3.60
CA ASP A 115 2.73 -11.05 -3.02
C ASP A 115 3.79 -11.74 -2.14
N ILE A 116 3.40 -12.76 -1.38
CA ILE A 116 4.32 -13.55 -0.54
C ILE A 116 5.11 -14.56 -1.39
N TRP A 117 4.46 -15.22 -2.36
CA TRP A 117 5.07 -16.32 -3.10
C TRP A 117 6.07 -15.87 -4.17
N LYS A 118 5.86 -14.71 -4.83
CA LYS A 118 6.73 -14.15 -5.89
C LYS A 118 7.25 -15.21 -6.90
N PRO A 119 6.37 -15.91 -7.64
CA PRO A 119 6.73 -17.11 -8.42
C PRO A 119 7.54 -16.90 -9.71
N PHE A 120 7.64 -15.68 -10.23
CA PHE A 120 8.43 -15.36 -11.43
C PHE A 120 9.74 -14.68 -11.02
N PRO A 121 10.82 -14.69 -11.84
CA PRO A 121 11.98 -13.86 -11.55
C PRO A 121 11.55 -12.38 -11.63
N ILE A 122 11.55 -11.70 -10.49
CA ILE A 122 11.36 -10.25 -10.35
C ILE A 122 12.69 -9.66 -9.87
#